data_AF-A0A959UVQ7-F1
#
_entry.id   AF-A0A959UVQ7-F1
#
_cell.length_a   1.000
_cell.length_b   1.000
_cell.length_c   1.000
_cell.angle_alpha   90.00
_cell.angle_beta   90.00
_cell.angle_gamma   90.00
#
_symmetry.space_group_name_H-M   'P 1'
#
loop_
_entity.id
_entity.type
_entity.pdbx_description
1 polymer ?
#
loop_
_entity_poly.entity_id
_entity_poly.type
_entity_poly.pdbx_seq_one_letter_code
_entity_poly.pdbx_strand_id
1 'polypeptide(L)'
;MSTVNLVEHFLEFKDLKNIDRVTLMGILEDVFRSVAKKKYGEEASIDVIINPDKGDLEIFLNREIVPDGEVEDPSLQVSLSEARQVEPDFEVG
;
A
#
# COMPACT_ATOMS: atom_id res chain seq x y z
N MET A 1 6.13 24.18 4.13
CA MET A 1 5.36 23.40 3.15
C MET A 1 4.41 22.54 3.96
N SER A 2 3.11 22.74 3.81
CA SER A 2 2.10 22.02 4.57
C SER A 2 2.15 20.54 4.16
N THR A 3 2.80 19.70 4.93
CA THR A 3 2.56 18.26 4.88
C THR A 3 1.10 18.10 5.22
N VAL A 4 0.26 17.86 4.21
CA VAL A 4 -1.16 17.56 4.41
C VAL A 4 -1.18 16.34 5.31
N ASN A 5 -1.43 16.54 6.59
CA ASN A 5 -1.54 15.46 7.54
C ASN A 5 -2.91 14.84 7.30
N LEU A 6 -2.92 13.93 6.33
CA LEU A 6 -4.12 13.28 5.82
C LEU A 6 -4.91 12.66 6.98
N VAL A 7 -4.20 12.16 7.99
CA VAL A 7 -4.78 11.60 9.20
C VAL A 7 -5.48 12.65 10.04
N GLU A 8 -4.91 13.84 10.24
CA GLU A 8 -5.61 14.92 10.96
C GLU A 8 -6.93 15.28 10.26
N HIS A 9 -6.93 15.38 8.93
CA HIS A 9 -8.16 15.65 8.18
C HIS A 9 -9.20 14.53 8.30
N PHE A 10 -8.77 13.26 8.35
CA PHE A 10 -9.67 12.14 8.56
C PHE A 10 -10.20 12.06 10.00
N LEU A 11 -9.39 12.44 10.99
CA LEU A 11 -9.82 12.56 12.39
C LEU A 11 -10.85 13.69 12.56
N GLU A 12 -10.63 14.84 11.91
CA GLU A 12 -11.64 15.91 11.86
C GLU A 12 -12.94 15.43 11.17
N PHE A 13 -12.82 14.66 10.08
CA PHE A 13 -13.98 14.13 9.37
C PHE A 13 -14.78 13.13 10.23
N LYS A 14 -14.10 12.32 11.05
CA LYS A 14 -14.72 11.42 12.04
C LYS A 14 -15.65 12.17 12.97
N ASP A 15 -15.16 13.26 13.58
CA ASP A 15 -15.93 14.06 14.53
C ASP A 15 -17.09 14.82 13.87
N LEU A 16 -16.88 15.31 12.64
CA LEU A 16 -17.92 16.01 11.88
C LEU A 16 -19.05 15.09 11.40
N LYS A 17 -18.75 13.85 11.07
CA LYS A 17 -19.72 12.90 10.51
C LYS A 17 -20.23 11.87 11.51
N ASN A 18 -19.73 11.89 12.75
CA ASN A 18 -20.04 10.92 13.79
C ASN A 18 -19.84 9.46 13.30
N ILE A 19 -18.76 9.25 12.54
CA ILE A 19 -18.36 7.95 12.00
C ILE A 19 -17.42 7.31 13.02
N ASP A 20 -17.57 6.02 13.28
CA ASP A 20 -16.64 5.31 14.16
C ASP A 20 -15.29 5.03 13.46
N ARG A 21 -14.24 4.80 14.26
CA ARG A 21 -12.87 4.63 13.77
C ARG A 21 -12.73 3.45 12.79
N VAL A 22 -13.48 2.37 13.02
CA VAL A 22 -13.41 1.15 12.21
C VAL A 22 -13.97 1.41 10.82
N THR A 23 -15.11 2.10 10.75
CA THR A 23 -15.71 2.51 9.47
C THR A 23 -14.79 3.44 8.69
N LEU A 24 -14.16 4.42 9.36
CA LEU A 24 -13.20 5.32 8.70
C LEU A 24 -12.00 4.55 8.13
N MET A 25 -11.42 3.61 8.89
CA MET A 25 -10.31 2.78 8.40
C MET A 25 -10.69 1.97 7.16
N GLY A 26 -11.87 1.36 7.15
CA GLY A 26 -12.35 0.59 6.00
C GLY A 26 -12.48 1.46 4.75
N ILE A 27 -13.03 2.67 4.89
CA ILE A 27 -13.13 3.62 3.77
C ILE A 27 -11.74 4.00 3.25
N LEU A 28 -10.78 4.26 4.14
CA LEU A 28 -9.41 4.61 3.75
C LEU A 28 -8.73 3.46 3.02
N GLU A 29 -8.81 2.24 3.58
CA GLU A 29 -8.29 1.04 2.94
C GLU A 29 -8.87 0.88 1.53
N ASP A 30 -10.18 0.98 1.37
CA ASP A 30 -10.84 0.82 0.07
C ASP A 30 -10.42 1.88 -0.95
N VAL A 31 -10.28 3.14 -0.52
CA VAL A 31 -9.84 4.24 -1.38
C VAL A 31 -8.39 4.00 -1.84
N PHE A 32 -7.48 3.71 -0.91
CA PHE A 32 -6.08 3.49 -1.24
C PHE A 32 -5.88 2.23 -2.06
N ARG A 33 -6.56 1.14 -1.71
CA ARG A 33 -6.58 -0.11 -2.50
C ARG A 33 -7.08 0.16 -3.91
N SER A 34 -8.15 0.93 -4.09
CA SER A 34 -8.69 1.28 -5.41
C SER A 34 -7.72 2.11 -6.25
N VAL A 35 -7.06 3.10 -5.62
CA VAL A 35 -6.07 3.94 -6.30
C VAL A 35 -4.83 3.12 -6.69
N ALA A 36 -4.34 2.28 -5.79
CA ALA A 36 -3.21 1.41 -6.04
C ALA A 36 -3.52 0.38 -7.14
N LYS A 37 -4.69 -0.26 -7.11
CA LYS A 37 -5.15 -1.17 -8.19
C LYS A 37 -5.26 -0.47 -9.54
N LYS A 38 -5.73 0.78 -9.59
CA LYS A 38 -5.74 1.55 -10.85
C LYS A 38 -4.35 1.84 -11.40
N LYS A 39 -3.36 1.96 -10.53
CA LYS A 39 -1.97 2.29 -10.92
C LYS A 39 -1.16 1.05 -11.28
N TYR A 40 -1.34 -0.03 -10.52
CA TYR A 40 -0.53 -1.24 -10.63
C TYR A 40 -1.25 -2.40 -11.30
N GLY A 41 -2.58 -2.37 -11.44
CA GLY A 41 -3.36 -3.46 -12.03
C GLY A 41 -4.35 -4.07 -11.03
N GLU A 42 -5.41 -4.69 -11.53
CA GLU A 42 -6.44 -5.28 -10.67
C GLU A 42 -5.94 -6.53 -9.92
N GLU A 43 -4.97 -7.23 -10.50
CA GLU A 43 -4.36 -8.44 -9.94
C GLU A 43 -3.24 -8.13 -8.93
N ALA A 44 -2.83 -6.86 -8.82
CA ALA A 44 -1.78 -6.44 -7.90
C ALA A 44 -2.17 -6.75 -6.44
N SER A 45 -1.28 -7.46 -5.75
CA SER A 45 -1.42 -7.76 -4.33
C SER A 45 -0.97 -6.58 -3.49
N ILE A 46 -1.95 -5.83 -2.97
CA ILE A 46 -1.70 -4.60 -2.21
C ILE A 46 -2.22 -4.76 -0.77
N ASP A 47 -1.33 -4.52 0.19
CA ASP A 47 -1.67 -4.41 1.60
C ASP A 47 -1.57 -2.94 2.04
N VAL A 48 -2.62 -2.47 2.71
CA VAL A 48 -2.68 -1.11 3.27
C VAL A 48 -2.71 -1.26 4.79
N ILE A 49 -1.66 -0.81 5.46
CA ILE A 49 -1.54 -0.85 6.92
C ILE A 49 -1.71 0.57 7.43
N ILE A 50 -2.74 0.80 8.22
CA ILE A 50 -3.05 2.11 8.78
C ILE A 50 -2.85 2.07 10.29
N ASN A 51 -1.92 2.87 10.80
CA ASN A 51 -1.77 3.10 12.23
C ASN A 51 -2.47 4.41 12.61
N PRO A 52 -3.70 4.33 13.11
CA PRO A 52 -4.52 5.52 13.37
C PRO A 52 -4.08 6.30 14.63
N ASP A 53 -3.23 5.70 15.48
CA ASP A 53 -2.77 6.29 16.74
C ASP A 53 -1.53 7.14 16.51
N LYS A 54 -0.67 6.69 15.59
CA LYS A 54 0.50 7.44 15.14
C LYS A 54 0.21 8.33 13.94
N GLY A 55 -0.86 8.03 13.21
CA GLY A 55 -1.17 8.65 11.93
C GLY A 55 -0.25 8.21 10.80
N ASP A 56 0.35 7.02 10.93
CA ASP A 56 1.18 6.43 9.89
C ASP A 56 0.31 5.58 8.96
N LEU A 57 0.62 5.63 7.67
CA LEU A 57 0.00 4.79 6.65
C LEU A 57 1.10 4.20 5.78
N GLU A 58 1.08 2.89 5.65
CA GLU A 58 2.03 2.12 4.84
C GLU A 58 1.25 1.35 3.78
N ILE A 59 1.73 1.41 2.53
CA ILE A 59 1.15 0.66 1.41
C ILE A 59 2.24 -0.26 0.88
N PHE A 60 2.00 -1.56 0.95
CA PHE A 60 2.89 -2.58 0.43
C PHE A 60 2.33 -3.13 -0.88
N LEU A 61 3.19 -3.19 -1.89
CA LEU A 61 2.91 -3.88 -3.15
C LEU A 61 3.69 -5.18 -3.14
N ASN A 62 2.99 -6.29 -2.90
CA ASN A 62 3.59 -7.61 -2.90
C ASN A 62 3.78 -8.07 -4.34
N ARG A 63 5.02 -8.44 -4.65
CA ARG A 63 5.43 -8.96 -5.95
C ARG A 63 6.20 -10.25 -5.73
N GLU A 64 5.96 -11.24 -6.58
CA GLU A 64 6.68 -12.50 -6.61
C GLU A 64 8.10 -12.26 -7.15
N ILE A 65 9.09 -12.84 -6.48
CA ILE A 65 10.48 -12.68 -6.89
C ILE A 65 10.79 -13.75 -7.92
N VAL A 66 11.06 -13.33 -9.14
CA VAL A 66 11.38 -14.23 -10.26
C VAL A 66 12.84 -14.09 -10.70
N PRO A 67 13.42 -15.09 -11.37
CA PRO A 67 14.76 -14.98 -11.93
C PRO A 67 14.90 -13.79 -12.90
N ASP A 68 16.12 -13.27 -13.02
CA ASP A 68 16.40 -12.14 -13.91
C ASP A 68 16.09 -12.50 -15.37
N GLY A 69 15.23 -11.70 -16.01
CA GLY A 69 14.77 -11.94 -17.38
C GLY A 69 13.52 -12.81 -17.52
N GLU A 70 12.98 -13.34 -16.42
CA GLU A 70 11.73 -14.13 -16.40
C GLU A 70 10.52 -13.33 -15.87
N VAL A 71 10.64 -11.99 -15.77
CA VAL A 71 9.51 -11.12 -15.43
C VAL A 71 8.52 -11.09 -16.60
N GLU A 72 7.37 -11.73 -16.43
CA GLU A 72 6.24 -11.72 -17.35
C GLU A 72 5.30 -10.55 -17.08
N ASP A 73 5.04 -10.25 -15.80
CA ASP A 73 4.19 -9.14 -15.38
C ASP A 73 4.90 -8.26 -14.32
N PRO A 74 5.40 -7.06 -14.69
CA PRO A 74 6.06 -6.15 -13.75
C PRO A 74 5.20 -5.64 -12.60
N SER A 75 3.87 -5.80 -12.69
CA SER A 75 2.96 -5.44 -11.61
C SER A 75 2.86 -6.51 -10.51
N LEU A 76 3.09 -7.77 -10.89
CA LEU A 76 2.99 -8.93 -10.01
C LEU A 76 4.34 -9.53 -9.67
N GLN A 77 5.36 -9.25 -10.48
CA GLN A 77 6.67 -9.87 -10.38
C GLN A 77 7.77 -8.80 -10.28
N VAL A 78 8.87 -9.19 -9.65
CA VAL A 78 10.08 -8.39 -9.56
C VAL A 78 11.28 -9.30 -9.80
N SER A 79 12.27 -8.80 -10.53
CA SER A 79 13.49 -9.55 -10.78
C SER A 79 14.30 -9.73 -9.50
N LEU A 80 14.98 -10.88 -9.34
CA LEU A 80 15.86 -11.14 -8.19
C LEU A 80 16.89 -10.02 -8.00
N SER A 81 17.47 -9.50 -9.09
CA SER A 81 18.42 -8.39 -9.04
C SER A 81 17.79 -7.10 -8.48
N GLU A 82 16.54 -6.80 -8.79
CA GLU A 82 15.82 -5.65 -8.20
C GLU A 82 15.41 -5.91 -6.76
N ALA A 83 14.93 -7.11 -6.44
CA ALA A 83 14.56 -7.49 -5.09
C ALA A 83 15.75 -7.33 -4.13
N ARG A 84 16.94 -7.79 -4.54
CA ARG A 84 18.18 -7.68 -3.77
C ARG A 84 18.72 -6.27 -3.56
N GLN A 85 18.24 -5.28 -4.33
CA GLN A 85 18.56 -3.87 -4.06
C GLN A 85 17.84 -3.35 -2.81
N VAL A 86 16.69 -3.96 -2.47
CA VAL A 86 15.92 -3.63 -1.28
C VAL A 86 16.42 -4.45 -0.09
N GLU A 87 16.49 -5.77 -0.25
CA GLU A 87 16.97 -6.69 0.79
C GLU A 87 17.86 -7.78 0.17
N PRO A 88 19.17 -7.80 0.45
CA PRO A 88 20.12 -8.74 -0.15
C PRO A 88 19.81 -10.22 0.10
N ASP A 89 19.11 -10.54 1.18
CA ASP A 89 18.76 -11.92 1.54
C ASP A 89 17.52 -12.46 0.81
N PHE A 90 16.93 -11.69 -0.11
CA PHE A 90 15.82 -12.17 -0.93
C PHE A 90 16.23 -13.29 -1.90
N GLU A 91 15.32 -14.26 -2.03
CA GLU A 91 15.41 -15.44 -2.88
C GLU A 91 14.20 -15.51 -3.83
N VAL A 92 14.31 -16.31 -4.89
CA VAL A 92 13.23 -16.55 -5.84
C VAL A 92 12.13 -17.39 -5.18
N GLY A 93 10.87 -17.02 -5.42
CA GLY A 93 9.66 -17.62 -4.84
C GLY A 93 8.86 -16.63 -3.99
#